data_AF-A0A8T2ZNY1-F1
#
_entry.id   AF-A0A8T2ZNY1-F1
#
_cell.length_a   1.000
_cell.length_b   1.000
_cell.length_c   1.000
_cell.angle_alpha   90.00
_cell.angle_beta   90.00
_cell.angle_gamma   90.00
#
_symmetry.space_group_name_H-M   'P 1'
#
loop_
_entity.id
_entity.type
_entity.pdbx_description
1 polymer ?
#
loop_
_entity_poly.entity_id
_entity_poly.type
_entity_poly.pdbx_seq_one_letter_code
_entity_poly.pdbx_strand_id
1 'polypeptide(L)'
;MEVSKEDDSLMLLDRASRATRGKRMTKLIDDELEEDELFWNQEALKDEEDDDNYQEEGEAVDEFDSDFDEDEPEPDEAEKEVEERPQNKKRLIFPGKTLPKKKTKKKDLSKLDKLSMNEKSTQQPATPDHQDAPDDVEGERIVRKSTRTSVIVRQAERDAIRAALQATMKPIKRKKEGEEKRMTQEEMLLEAAQTEIVNLRNLERVLAREEEVKKRAIVHKAVYSGPQIRYFSKNGCSYLEFKGLSFQSQLSTTSVPCKFMFKCC
;
A
#
# COMPACT_ATOMS: atom_id res chain seq x y z
N MET A 1 7.96 -41.93 -10.01
CA MET A 1 7.78 -40.60 -10.61
C MET A 1 8.27 -39.60 -9.60
N GLU A 2 9.49 -39.11 -9.83
CA GLU A 2 10.14 -38.11 -8.99
C GLU A 2 9.51 -36.76 -9.29
N VAL A 3 9.04 -36.07 -8.25
CA VAL A 3 8.55 -34.70 -8.36
C VAL A 3 9.77 -33.80 -8.34
N SER A 4 10.06 -33.25 -9.52
CA SER A 4 11.11 -32.27 -9.80
C SER A 4 11.23 -31.20 -8.71
N LYS A 5 12.42 -31.11 -8.11
CA LYS A 5 12.87 -30.03 -7.21
C LYS A 5 13.19 -28.73 -7.95
N GLU A 6 12.51 -28.47 -9.06
CA GLU A 6 12.95 -27.48 -10.05
C GLU A 6 12.29 -26.10 -9.86
N ASP A 7 11.25 -26.02 -9.04
CA ASP A 7 10.40 -24.81 -8.94
C ASP A 7 10.89 -23.77 -7.92
N ASP A 8 11.88 -24.07 -7.06
CA ASP A 8 12.53 -23.07 -6.19
C ASP A 8 13.71 -22.36 -6.87
N SER A 9 14.05 -22.77 -8.09
CA SER A 9 15.12 -22.16 -8.89
C SER A 9 14.62 -20.96 -9.71
N LEU A 10 13.59 -20.25 -9.22
CA LEU A 10 13.01 -19.08 -9.86
C LEU A 10 14.01 -17.91 -9.84
N MET A 11 14.78 -17.84 -10.93
CA MET A 11 15.52 -16.67 -11.41
C MET A 11 16.63 -16.14 -10.49
N LEU A 12 17.45 -17.03 -9.94
CA LEU A 12 18.78 -16.62 -9.50
C LEU A 12 19.61 -16.28 -10.76
N LEU A 13 19.55 -15.02 -11.21
CA LEU A 13 20.40 -14.55 -12.29
C LEU A 13 21.86 -14.71 -11.86
N ASP A 14 22.60 -15.56 -12.56
CA ASP A 14 24.02 -15.79 -12.31
C ASP A 14 24.79 -14.53 -12.70
N ARG A 15 25.01 -13.66 -11.72
CA ARG A 15 25.68 -12.36 -11.85
C ARG A 15 26.77 -12.32 -10.81
N ALA A 16 27.96 -11.85 -11.20
CA ALA A 16 29.07 -11.68 -10.28
C ALA A 16 28.64 -10.85 -9.05
N SER A 17 28.84 -11.42 -7.85
CA SER A 17 28.52 -10.73 -6.60
C SER A 17 29.60 -9.69 -6.27
N ARG A 18 29.17 -8.54 -5.74
CA ARG A 18 30.10 -7.49 -5.29
C ARG A 18 30.32 -7.63 -3.79
N ALA A 19 31.58 -7.68 -3.35
CA ALA A 19 31.94 -7.79 -1.94
C ALA A 19 31.41 -6.63 -1.05
N THR A 20 31.05 -5.50 -1.65
CA THR A 20 30.50 -4.33 -0.95
C THR A 20 28.97 -4.25 -0.97
N ARG A 21 28.28 -5.21 -1.61
CA ARG A 21 26.80 -5.23 -1.66
C ARG A 21 26.24 -5.51 -0.28
N GLY A 22 25.26 -4.72 0.16
CA GLY A 22 24.56 -4.95 1.43
C GLY A 22 25.35 -4.60 2.70
N LYS A 23 26.56 -4.04 2.61
CA LYS A 23 27.42 -3.75 3.79
C LYS A 23 26.77 -2.83 4.84
N ARG A 24 25.79 -2.02 4.46
CA ARG A 24 25.05 -1.12 5.37
C ARG A 24 23.61 -1.56 5.60
N MET A 25 23.14 -2.63 4.94
CA MET A 25 21.75 -3.04 5.06
C MET A 25 21.43 -3.59 6.44
N THR A 26 22.30 -4.42 7.00
CA THR A 26 22.12 -4.94 8.36
C THR A 26 22.00 -3.81 9.35
N LYS A 27 22.93 -2.85 9.30
CA LYS A 27 22.87 -1.66 10.16
C LYS A 27 21.57 -0.87 10.00
N LEU A 28 21.11 -0.62 8.77
CA LEU A 28 19.86 0.12 8.58
C LEU A 28 18.63 -0.61 9.12
N ILE A 29 18.63 -1.95 9.05
CA ILE A 29 17.55 -2.79 9.61
C ILE A 29 17.63 -2.78 11.14
N ASP A 30 18.84 -2.89 11.71
CA ASP A 30 19.06 -2.84 13.15
C ASP A 30 18.65 -1.46 13.70
N ASP A 31 19.05 -0.37 13.04
CA ASP A 31 18.67 1.01 13.40
C ASP A 31 17.13 1.20 13.34
N GLU A 32 16.42 0.61 12.35
CA GLU A 32 14.94 0.66 12.24
C GLU A 32 14.25 -0.10 13.38
N LEU A 33 14.74 -1.29 13.74
CA LEU A 33 14.21 -2.07 14.84
C LEU A 33 14.41 -1.37 16.20
N GLU A 34 15.57 -0.75 16.42
CA GLU A 34 15.83 0.03 17.63
C GLU A 34 14.88 1.24 17.74
N GLU A 35 14.64 1.96 16.64
CA GLU A 35 13.69 3.08 16.61
C GLU A 35 12.26 2.63 16.91
N ASP A 36 11.84 1.49 16.34
CA ASP A 36 10.53 0.90 16.59
C ASP A 36 10.38 0.44 18.06
N GLU A 37 11.38 -0.23 18.61
CA GLU A 37 11.38 -0.63 20.02
C GLU A 37 11.29 0.58 20.95
N LEU A 38 11.99 1.67 20.67
CA LEU A 38 11.93 2.90 21.46
C LEU A 38 10.54 3.56 21.39
N PHE A 39 9.91 3.54 20.21
CA PHE A 39 8.57 4.10 20.03
C PHE A 39 7.50 3.24 20.73
N TRP A 40 7.54 1.92 20.58
CA TRP A 40 6.52 1.03 21.13
C TRP A 40 6.69 0.77 22.63
N ASN A 41 7.91 0.86 23.17
CA ASN A 41 8.16 0.69 24.60
C ASN A 41 7.90 1.96 25.45
N GLN A 42 7.13 2.92 24.93
CA GLN A 42 6.67 4.07 25.71
C GLN A 42 5.75 3.60 26.85
N GLU A 43 5.91 4.19 28.03
CA GLU A 43 5.14 3.82 29.23
C GLU A 43 3.63 3.97 29.01
N ALA A 44 3.20 5.03 28.31
CA ALA A 44 1.80 5.27 27.95
C ALA A 44 1.18 4.25 26.97
N LEU A 45 1.99 3.41 26.31
CA LEU A 45 1.52 2.36 25.41
C LEU A 45 1.66 0.95 26.02
N LYS A 46 2.22 0.84 27.23
CA LYS A 46 2.28 -0.43 27.94
C LYS A 46 0.97 -0.67 28.65
N ASP A 47 0.50 -1.91 28.58
CA ASP A 47 -0.66 -2.35 29.35
C ASP A 47 -0.31 -2.24 30.86
N GLU A 48 -1.01 -1.35 31.57
CA GLU A 48 -0.92 -1.24 33.02
C GLU A 48 -1.83 -2.28 33.69
N GLU A 49 -1.43 -2.81 34.86
CA GLU A 49 -2.21 -3.82 35.58
C GLU A 49 -3.58 -3.28 36.07
N ASP A 50 -3.68 -1.95 36.22
CA ASP A 50 -4.89 -1.22 36.62
C ASP A 50 -5.49 -0.40 35.44
N ASP A 51 -5.42 -0.94 34.22
CA ASP A 51 -6.03 -0.32 33.02
C ASP A 51 -7.55 -0.59 32.95
N ASP A 52 -8.31 0.11 33.78
CA ASP A 52 -9.77 0.10 33.77
C ASP A 52 -10.33 0.86 32.56
N ASN A 53 -11.49 0.43 32.05
CA ASN A 53 -12.14 1.11 30.93
C ASN A 53 -12.47 2.57 31.26
N TYR A 54 -12.24 3.46 30.30
CA TYR A 54 -12.52 4.89 30.41
C TYR A 54 -13.91 5.17 31.01
N GLN A 55 -13.93 6.05 32.01
CA GLN A 55 -15.14 6.56 32.64
C GLN A 55 -15.35 8.00 32.18
N GLU A 56 -16.54 8.30 31.65
CA GLU A 56 -16.92 9.66 31.26
C GLU A 56 -16.98 10.52 32.52
N GLU A 57 -15.97 11.36 32.71
CA GLU A 57 -16.03 12.44 33.68
C GLU A 57 -17.02 13.49 33.15
N GLY A 58 -17.91 13.99 34.01
CA GLY A 58 -18.91 14.96 33.60
C GLY A 58 -18.24 16.17 32.95
N GLU A 59 -18.66 16.50 31.73
CA GLU A 59 -18.13 17.63 30.96
C GLU A 59 -18.18 18.90 31.82
N ALA A 60 -17.00 19.43 32.15
CA ALA A 60 -16.90 20.69 32.84
C ALA A 60 -17.43 21.80 31.92
N VAL A 61 -18.18 22.75 32.47
CA VAL A 61 -18.65 23.91 31.72
C VAL A 61 -17.44 24.66 31.19
N ASP A 62 -17.43 24.95 29.89
CA ASP A 62 -16.38 25.71 29.23
C ASP A 62 -16.27 27.13 29.85
N GLU A 63 -15.13 27.43 30.47
CA GLU A 63 -14.85 28.71 31.10
C GLU A 63 -14.05 29.59 30.13
N PHE A 64 -14.70 30.63 29.60
CA PHE A 64 -14.03 31.62 28.77
C PHE A 64 -13.22 32.62 29.60
N ASP A 65 -12.03 32.95 29.11
CA ASP A 65 -11.24 34.06 29.64
C ASP A 65 -11.97 35.39 29.44
N SER A 66 -11.70 36.37 30.31
CA SER A 66 -12.38 37.67 30.29
C SER A 66 -12.12 38.50 29.03
N ASP A 67 -11.06 38.18 28.29
CA ASP A 67 -10.68 38.81 27.02
C ASP A 67 -11.23 38.06 25.80
N PHE A 68 -12.01 36.98 25.99
CA PHE A 68 -12.58 36.24 24.86
C PHE A 68 -13.55 37.08 24.01
N ASP A 69 -14.33 37.94 24.66
CA ASP A 69 -15.22 38.89 24.01
C ASP A 69 -14.53 40.24 23.71
N GLU A 70 -13.25 40.41 24.07
CA GLU A 70 -12.50 41.62 23.73
C GLU A 70 -12.13 41.55 22.23
N ASP A 71 -12.64 42.51 21.45
CA ASP A 71 -12.30 42.60 20.03
C ASP A 71 -10.77 42.66 19.88
N GLU A 72 -10.21 41.72 19.11
CA GLU A 72 -8.81 41.78 18.70
C GLU A 72 -8.59 43.16 18.04
N PRO A 73 -7.57 43.93 18.45
CA PRO A 73 -7.35 45.26 17.91
C PRO A 73 -7.31 45.17 16.39
N GLU A 74 -8.25 45.85 15.74
CA GLU A 74 -8.31 45.95 14.29
C GLU A 74 -6.90 46.32 13.82
N PRO A 75 -6.25 45.49 12.99
CA PRO A 75 -4.91 45.81 12.56
C PRO A 75 -5.00 47.14 11.86
N ASP A 76 -4.40 48.19 12.46
CA ASP A 76 -4.30 49.50 11.85
C ASP A 76 -3.91 49.28 10.38
N GLU A 77 -4.81 49.65 9.46
CA GLU A 77 -4.51 49.80 8.03
C GLU A 77 -3.56 50.99 7.80
N ALA A 78 -2.68 51.29 8.76
CA ALA A 78 -1.46 52.01 8.51
C ALA A 78 -0.63 51.11 7.61
N GLU A 79 -0.72 51.37 6.30
CA GLU A 79 0.25 51.07 5.26
C GLU A 79 1.55 50.45 5.82
N LYS A 80 1.51 49.16 6.16
CA LYS A 80 2.72 48.38 6.35
C LYS A 80 3.22 48.22 4.94
N GLU A 81 3.98 49.21 4.49
CA GLU A 81 5.03 49.02 3.49
C GLU A 81 5.58 47.63 3.77
N VAL A 82 5.33 46.73 2.82
CA VAL A 82 5.71 45.32 2.93
C VAL A 82 7.22 45.30 2.92
N GLU A 83 7.84 45.59 4.06
CA GLU A 83 9.17 45.16 4.35
C GLU A 83 9.05 43.66 4.45
N GLU A 84 9.31 43.04 3.30
CA GLU A 84 9.26 41.62 3.01
C GLU A 84 10.07 40.89 4.08
N ARG A 85 9.43 40.58 5.22
CA ARG A 85 10.01 39.80 6.28
C ARG A 85 10.40 38.48 5.63
N PRO A 86 11.71 38.13 5.58
CA PRO A 86 12.13 36.97 4.81
C PRO A 86 11.44 35.75 5.41
N GLN A 87 10.64 35.07 4.60
CA GLN A 87 10.02 33.79 4.95
C GLN A 87 11.14 32.79 5.23
N ASN A 88 11.56 32.73 6.48
CA ASN A 88 12.47 31.72 6.98
C ASN A 88 11.72 30.39 6.92
N LYS A 89 11.95 29.64 5.84
CA LYS A 89 11.50 28.25 5.65
C LYS A 89 12.05 27.41 6.79
N LYS A 90 11.32 27.34 7.91
CA LYS A 90 11.55 26.39 8.98
C LYS A 90 11.22 25.02 8.39
N ARG A 91 12.26 24.24 8.07
CA ARG A 91 12.09 22.83 7.73
C ARG A 91 11.54 22.15 8.98
N LEU A 92 10.43 21.43 8.84
CA LEU A 92 9.94 20.55 9.89
C LEU A 92 11.04 19.51 10.19
N ILE A 93 11.63 19.59 11.37
CA ILE A 93 12.61 18.61 11.85
C ILE A 93 11.84 17.65 12.73
N PHE A 94 11.74 16.41 12.31
CA PHE A 94 11.19 15.33 13.14
C PHE A 94 12.18 15.05 14.28
N PRO A 95 11.72 14.89 15.54
CA PRO A 95 12.60 14.50 16.64
C PRO A 95 13.27 13.15 16.29
N GLY A 96 14.60 13.12 16.22
CA GLY A 96 15.38 11.92 15.89
C GLY A 96 16.32 12.02 14.68
N LYS A 97 16.12 12.97 13.74
CA LYS A 97 16.99 13.10 12.55
C LYS A 97 18.07 14.18 12.71
N THR A 98 19.28 13.79 13.09
CA THR A 98 20.46 14.67 13.00
C THR A 98 20.93 14.81 11.54
N LEU A 99 20.73 15.98 10.93
CA LEU A 99 21.28 16.27 9.60
C LEU A 99 22.81 16.45 9.67
N PRO A 100 23.62 15.78 8.82
CA PRO A 100 25.06 16.00 8.80
C PRO A 100 25.40 17.39 8.24
N LYS A 101 26.15 18.18 9.02
CA LYS A 101 26.64 19.52 8.65
C LYS A 101 27.58 19.42 7.43
N LYS A 102 27.13 19.85 6.25
CA LYS A 102 27.99 20.02 5.08
C LYS A 102 28.91 21.24 5.28
N LYS A 103 30.21 21.02 5.43
CA LYS A 103 31.24 22.07 5.37
C LYS A 103 31.41 22.51 3.92
N THR A 104 30.98 23.73 3.59
CA THR A 104 31.28 24.39 2.32
C THR A 104 32.73 24.88 2.34
N LYS A 105 33.62 24.17 1.63
CA LYS A 105 34.92 24.73 1.23
C LYS A 105 34.74 25.42 -0.12
N LYS A 106 34.87 26.75 -0.13
CA LYS A 106 34.99 27.54 -1.36
C LYS A 106 36.30 27.13 -2.07
N LYS A 107 36.23 26.80 -3.36
CA LYS A 107 37.40 26.70 -4.24
C LYS A 107 37.35 27.89 -5.19
N ASP A 108 38.39 28.70 -5.12
CA ASP A 108 38.59 29.87 -5.97
C ASP A 108 38.82 29.46 -7.43
N LEU A 109 38.04 30.07 -8.31
CA LEU A 109 38.21 30.02 -9.75
C LEU A 109 39.03 31.24 -10.17
N SER A 110 40.34 31.06 -10.32
CA SER A 110 41.18 31.94 -11.12
C SER A 110 42.34 31.14 -11.70
N LYS A 111 42.61 31.36 -13.00
CA LYS A 111 43.57 30.66 -13.89
C LYS A 111 42.98 29.46 -14.63
N LEU A 112 42.34 29.72 -15.76
CA LEU A 112 42.93 29.42 -17.08
C LEU A 112 42.04 30.04 -18.16
N ASP A 113 42.34 31.30 -18.51
CA ASP A 113 41.96 31.86 -19.79
C ASP A 113 43.26 32.13 -20.55
N LYS A 114 43.56 31.26 -21.53
CA LYS A 114 44.27 31.62 -22.76
C LYS A 114 44.27 30.46 -23.76
N LEU A 115 43.66 30.76 -24.92
CA LEU A 115 43.85 30.18 -26.25
C LEU A 115 43.18 28.81 -26.45
N SER A 116 42.41 28.53 -27.51
CA SER A 116 42.25 29.20 -28.80
C SER A 116 41.12 28.53 -29.59
N MET A 117 40.22 29.34 -30.16
CA MET A 117 39.49 29.16 -31.44
C MET A 117 38.80 27.81 -31.72
N ASN A 118 37.47 27.80 -31.90
CA ASN A 118 36.84 28.15 -33.18
C ASN A 118 35.32 27.90 -33.13
N GLU A 119 34.59 29.00 -33.32
CA GLU A 119 33.35 29.18 -34.10
C GLU A 119 31.96 28.64 -33.67
N LYS A 120 31.06 29.66 -33.51
CA LYS A 120 29.72 29.87 -34.11
C LYS A 120 28.68 28.76 -33.92
N SER A 121 27.43 29.01 -33.55
CA SER A 121 26.60 30.22 -33.40
C SER A 121 25.28 29.69 -32.81
N THR A 122 24.82 30.18 -31.66
CA THR A 122 23.84 31.26 -31.53
C THR A 122 22.37 30.81 -31.69
N GLN A 123 21.61 31.11 -30.63
CA GLN A 123 20.18 31.40 -30.54
C GLN A 123 19.16 30.25 -30.35
N GLN A 124 18.59 30.22 -29.14
CA GLN A 124 17.17 29.90 -28.93
C GLN A 124 16.28 30.94 -29.66
N PRO A 125 15.00 30.63 -29.95
CA PRO A 125 13.97 30.96 -28.96
C PRO A 125 12.76 29.99 -28.91
N ALA A 126 12.02 30.12 -27.82
CA ALA A 126 10.58 29.96 -27.59
C ALA A 126 9.69 29.03 -28.47
N THR A 127 8.82 28.31 -27.75
CA THR A 127 7.65 27.49 -28.15
C THR A 127 6.80 28.04 -29.30
N PRO A 128 6.09 27.15 -30.01
CA PRO A 128 4.64 27.16 -29.84
C PRO A 128 3.97 25.77 -29.80
N ASP A 129 2.72 25.85 -29.38
CA ASP A 129 1.65 24.87 -29.19
C ASP A 129 1.41 23.88 -30.36
N HIS A 130 0.66 22.82 -30.02
CA HIS A 130 -0.27 22.04 -30.83
C HIS A 130 0.05 20.56 -31.19
N GLN A 131 -0.92 19.72 -30.80
CA GLN A 131 -1.45 18.50 -31.43
C GLN A 131 -1.33 17.19 -30.65
N ASP A 132 -2.49 16.81 -30.09
CA ASP A 132 -2.93 15.44 -29.84
C ASP A 132 -2.56 14.50 -31.00
N ALA A 133 -1.79 13.46 -30.68
CA ALA A 133 -1.74 12.25 -31.48
C ALA A 133 -1.58 11.05 -30.52
N PRO A 134 -2.47 10.04 -30.56
CA PRO A 134 -2.26 8.81 -29.80
C PRO A 134 -1.07 8.06 -30.39
N ASP A 135 -0.08 7.80 -29.54
CA ASP A 135 1.12 7.02 -29.85
C ASP A 135 0.73 5.54 -30.03
N ASP A 136 0.24 5.22 -31.22
CA ASP A 136 -0.01 3.85 -31.69
C ASP A 136 1.32 3.24 -32.16
N VAL A 137 2.26 3.09 -31.22
CA VAL A 137 3.50 2.35 -31.46
C VAL A 137 3.28 0.91 -31.00
N GLU A 138 2.76 0.12 -31.93
CA GLU A 138 2.84 -1.34 -31.93
C GLU A 138 4.31 -1.79 -31.88
N GLY A 139 4.90 -1.78 -30.68
CA GLY A 139 6.04 -2.62 -30.38
C GLY A 139 5.55 -4.03 -30.14
N GLU A 140 5.93 -4.98 -30.99
CA GLU A 140 5.70 -6.42 -30.83
C GLU A 140 6.28 -6.92 -29.49
N ARG A 141 5.51 -6.78 -28.41
CA ARG A 141 5.85 -7.34 -27.09
C ARG A 141 5.38 -8.78 -27.06
N ILE A 142 6.28 -9.65 -26.60
CA ILE A 142 6.14 -11.12 -26.45
C ILE A 142 5.05 -11.43 -25.41
N VAL A 143 3.79 -11.25 -25.78
CA VAL A 143 2.62 -11.56 -24.96
C VAL A 143 1.71 -12.49 -25.75
N ARG A 144 1.23 -13.56 -25.11
CA ARG A 144 0.33 -14.52 -25.74
C ARG A 144 -0.93 -13.79 -26.25
N LYS A 145 -1.35 -14.13 -27.47
CA LYS A 145 -2.48 -13.47 -28.17
C LYS A 145 -3.77 -13.42 -27.33
N SER A 146 -4.04 -14.46 -26.53
CA SER A 146 -5.22 -14.53 -25.64
C SER A 146 -5.18 -13.53 -24.47
N THR A 147 -4.01 -13.21 -23.93
CA THR A 147 -3.85 -12.19 -22.89
C THR A 147 -4.04 -10.80 -23.50
N ARG A 148 -3.54 -10.56 -24.73
CA ARG A 148 -3.75 -9.30 -25.46
C ARG A 148 -5.24 -9.05 -25.72
N THR A 149 -6.00 -10.05 -26.16
CA THR A 149 -7.45 -9.90 -26.36
C THR A 149 -8.18 -9.63 -25.06
N SER A 150 -7.82 -10.30 -23.96
CA SER A 150 -8.44 -10.03 -22.65
C SER A 150 -8.19 -8.61 -22.13
N VAL A 151 -6.98 -8.06 -22.36
CA VAL A 151 -6.64 -6.69 -21.97
C VAL A 151 -7.41 -5.68 -22.82
N ILE A 152 -7.50 -5.90 -24.13
CA ILE A 152 -8.26 -5.02 -25.06
C ILE A 152 -9.74 -5.00 -24.67
N VAL A 153 -10.35 -6.17 -24.43
CA VAL A 153 -11.76 -6.26 -24.01
C VAL A 153 -11.98 -5.51 -22.69
N ARG A 154 -11.11 -5.71 -21.70
CA ARG A 154 -11.20 -5.04 -20.40
C ARG A 154 -10.94 -3.53 -20.48
N GLN A 155 -10.13 -3.08 -21.44
CA GLN A 155 -9.92 -1.66 -21.72
C GLN A 155 -11.18 -1.04 -22.32
N ALA A 156 -11.74 -1.70 -23.34
CA ALA A 156 -12.97 -1.28 -24.00
C ALA A 156 -14.17 -1.25 -23.03
N GLU A 157 -14.27 -2.22 -22.11
CA GLU A 157 -15.29 -2.22 -21.05
C GLU A 157 -15.14 -1.01 -20.12
N ARG A 158 -13.91 -0.68 -19.69
CA ARG A 158 -13.67 0.50 -18.84
C ARG A 158 -13.97 1.80 -19.55
N ASP A 159 -13.60 1.90 -20.81
CA ASP A 159 -13.83 3.10 -21.61
C ASP A 159 -15.31 3.26 -21.94
N ALA A 160 -16.04 2.17 -22.16
CA ALA A 160 -17.50 2.18 -22.29
C ALA A 160 -18.20 2.64 -20.99
N ILE A 161 -17.73 2.20 -19.82
CA ILE A 161 -18.27 2.66 -18.52
C ILE A 161 -17.99 4.15 -18.32
N ARG A 162 -16.76 4.62 -18.63
CA ARG A 162 -16.41 6.03 -18.51
C ARG A 162 -17.23 6.91 -19.46
N ALA A 163 -17.42 6.47 -20.70
CA ALA A 163 -18.23 7.15 -21.69
C ALA A 163 -19.72 7.17 -21.30
N ALA A 164 -20.25 6.07 -20.74
CA ALA A 164 -21.62 6.03 -20.24
C ALA A 164 -21.83 7.01 -19.08
N LEU A 165 -20.89 7.06 -18.13
CA LEU A 165 -20.94 8.04 -17.02
C LEU A 165 -20.91 9.47 -17.57
N GLN A 166 -19.99 9.79 -18.48
CA GLN A 166 -19.90 11.12 -19.10
C GLN A 166 -21.13 11.46 -19.96
N ALA A 167 -21.76 10.48 -20.63
CA ALA A 167 -22.97 10.69 -21.41
C ALA A 167 -24.21 10.89 -20.52
N THR A 168 -24.25 10.29 -19.33
CA THR A 168 -25.31 10.55 -18.33
C THR A 168 -25.10 11.85 -17.55
N MET A 169 -23.88 12.40 -17.55
CA MET A 169 -23.61 13.75 -17.04
C MET A 169 -24.22 14.76 -18.01
N LYS A 170 -25.49 15.10 -17.78
CA LYS A 170 -26.17 16.20 -18.47
C LYS A 170 -25.29 17.46 -18.37
N PRO A 171 -25.10 18.22 -19.46
CA PRO A 171 -24.37 19.47 -19.39
C PRO A 171 -25.06 20.37 -18.37
N ILE A 172 -24.35 20.64 -17.27
CA ILE A 172 -24.81 21.53 -16.21
C ILE A 172 -24.99 22.89 -16.87
N LYS A 173 -26.24 23.24 -17.19
CA LYS A 173 -26.57 24.64 -17.50
C LYS A 173 -26.21 25.41 -16.24
N ARG A 174 -25.11 26.17 -16.29
CA ARG A 174 -24.75 27.13 -15.25
C ARG A 174 -25.97 28.02 -15.03
N LYS A 175 -26.71 27.80 -13.95
CA LYS A 175 -27.72 28.75 -13.51
C LYS A 175 -26.98 29.99 -13.05
N LYS A 176 -27.60 31.15 -13.25
CA LYS A 176 -27.04 32.44 -12.82
C LYS A 176 -26.64 32.35 -11.35
N GLU A 177 -25.37 32.64 -11.08
CA GLU A 177 -24.80 32.87 -9.76
C GLU A 177 -25.57 34.04 -9.13
N GLY A 178 -26.38 33.79 -8.10
CA GLY A 178 -27.18 34.86 -7.49
C GLY A 178 -28.36 34.46 -6.61
N GLU A 179 -28.84 33.22 -6.68
CA GLU A 179 -29.83 32.71 -5.70
C GLU A 179 -29.45 31.29 -5.27
N GLU A 180 -28.25 31.14 -4.70
CA GLU A 180 -28.10 30.11 -3.67
C GLU A 180 -29.00 30.55 -2.52
N LYS A 181 -30.26 30.10 -2.53
CA LYS A 181 -31.07 30.14 -1.32
C LYS A 181 -30.19 29.50 -0.25
N ARG A 182 -29.74 30.29 0.71
CA ARG A 182 -29.07 29.78 1.91
C ARG A 182 -29.97 28.65 2.40
N MET A 183 -29.46 27.42 2.35
CA MET A 183 -30.19 26.24 2.79
C MET A 183 -30.73 26.57 4.17
N THR A 184 -32.04 26.54 4.30
CA THR A 184 -32.65 26.72 5.61
C THR A 184 -32.13 25.60 6.51
N GLN A 185 -32.05 25.85 7.82
CA GLN A 185 -31.55 24.84 8.76
C GLN A 185 -32.33 23.51 8.61
N GLU A 186 -33.62 23.58 8.29
CA GLU A 186 -34.46 22.42 8.00
C GLU A 186 -34.02 21.66 6.75
N GLU A 187 -33.66 22.35 5.66
CA GLU A 187 -33.14 21.69 4.45
C GLU A 187 -31.79 21.01 4.71
N MET A 188 -30.93 21.62 5.53
CA MET A 188 -29.67 21.00 5.97
C MET A 188 -29.93 19.72 6.77
N LEU A 189 -30.91 19.74 7.67
CA LEU A 189 -31.30 18.56 8.45
C LEU A 189 -31.92 17.46 7.58
N LEU A 190 -32.70 17.82 6.56
CA LEU A 190 -33.26 16.84 5.61
C LEU A 190 -32.18 16.21 4.72
N GLU A 191 -31.18 16.98 4.31
CA GLU A 191 -30.03 16.46 3.57
C GLU A 191 -29.15 15.57 4.46
N ALA A 192 -28.94 15.97 5.72
CA ALA A 192 -28.27 15.14 6.72
C ALA A 192 -29.00 13.81 6.93
N ALA A 193 -30.33 13.81 7.06
CA ALA A 193 -31.12 12.59 7.21
C ALA A 193 -31.05 11.68 5.96
N GLN A 194 -31.05 12.26 4.76
CA GLN A 194 -30.89 11.48 3.52
C GLN A 194 -29.50 10.87 3.41
N THR A 195 -28.46 11.63 3.77
CA THR A 195 -27.08 11.13 3.76
C THR A 195 -26.84 10.08 4.84
N GLU A 196 -27.47 10.19 6.01
CA GLU A 196 -27.48 9.16 7.05
C GLU A 196 -28.05 7.84 6.52
N ILE A 197 -29.19 7.87 5.83
CA ILE A 197 -29.78 6.67 5.22
C ILE A 197 -28.82 6.05 4.19
N VAL A 198 -28.13 6.86 3.39
CA VAL A 198 -27.16 6.37 2.40
C VAL A 198 -25.92 5.79 3.09
N ASN A 199 -25.45 6.43 4.15
CA ASN A 199 -24.29 6.02 4.95
C ASN A 199 -24.57 4.68 5.64
N LEU A 200 -25.75 4.50 6.25
CA LEU A 200 -26.18 3.23 6.86
C LEU A 200 -26.19 2.10 5.82
N ARG A 201 -26.81 2.32 4.65
CA ARG A 201 -26.81 1.34 3.56
C ARG A 201 -25.41 1.04 3.00
N ASN A 202 -24.48 1.98 3.10
CA ASN A 202 -23.09 1.76 2.69
C ASN A 202 -22.33 0.95 3.75
N LEU A 203 -22.51 1.30 5.02
CA LEU A 203 -21.96 0.56 6.16
C LEU A 203 -22.41 -0.90 6.14
N GLU A 204 -23.70 -1.16 5.96
CA GLU A 204 -24.25 -2.52 5.81
C GLU A 204 -23.58 -3.29 4.67
N ARG A 205 -23.33 -2.63 3.53
CA ARG A 205 -22.62 -3.25 2.39
C ARG A 205 -21.15 -3.53 2.70
N VAL A 206 -20.50 -2.70 3.50
CA VAL A 206 -19.12 -2.93 3.94
C VAL A 206 -19.06 -4.09 4.93
N LEU A 207 -19.91 -4.08 5.96
CA LEU A 207 -20.01 -5.16 6.95
C LEU A 207 -20.35 -6.51 6.31
N ALA A 208 -21.28 -6.54 5.36
CA ALA A 208 -21.60 -7.76 4.62
C ALA A 208 -20.37 -8.33 3.87
N ARG A 209 -19.56 -7.46 3.24
CA ARG A 209 -18.32 -7.88 2.58
C ARG A 209 -17.29 -8.37 3.59
N GLU A 210 -17.14 -7.70 4.74
CA GLU A 210 -16.23 -8.13 5.80
C GLU A 210 -16.61 -9.49 6.35
N GLU A 211 -17.90 -9.74 6.59
CA GLU A 211 -18.39 -11.05 6.99
C GLU A 211 -18.10 -12.13 5.94
N GLU A 212 -18.28 -11.83 4.65
CA GLU A 212 -17.94 -12.77 3.58
C GLU A 212 -16.43 -13.06 3.55
N VAL A 213 -15.60 -12.03 3.68
CA VAL A 213 -14.14 -12.19 3.75
C VAL A 213 -13.77 -13.03 4.97
N LYS A 214 -14.35 -12.76 6.14
CA LYS A 214 -14.13 -13.53 7.38
C LYS A 214 -14.54 -15.00 7.22
N LYS A 215 -15.71 -15.27 6.64
CA LYS A 215 -16.19 -16.64 6.37
C LYS A 215 -15.30 -17.37 5.36
N ARG A 216 -14.78 -16.68 4.33
CA ARG A 216 -13.86 -17.27 3.34
C ARG A 216 -12.44 -17.45 3.88
N ALA A 217 -12.00 -16.60 4.81
CA ALA A 217 -10.69 -16.68 5.44
C ALA A 217 -10.58 -17.85 6.43
N ILE A 218 -11.70 -18.32 6.99
CA ILE A 218 -11.73 -19.52 7.83
C ILE A 218 -11.63 -20.75 6.92
N VAL A 219 -10.39 -21.11 6.56
CA VAL A 219 -10.10 -22.36 5.87
C VAL A 219 -10.26 -23.50 6.87
N HIS A 220 -11.44 -24.12 6.90
CA HIS A 220 -11.65 -25.39 7.60
C HIS A 220 -10.87 -26.50 6.88
N LYS A 221 -9.57 -26.60 7.17
CA LYS A 221 -8.76 -27.76 6.77
C LYS A 221 -9.25 -28.95 7.58
N ALA A 222 -9.95 -29.87 6.93
CA ALA A 222 -10.27 -31.15 7.54
C ALA A 222 -8.96 -31.85 7.91
N VAL A 223 -8.66 -31.94 9.21
CA VAL A 223 -7.49 -32.66 9.69
C VAL A 223 -7.77 -34.14 9.43
N TYR A 224 -6.98 -34.74 8.56
CA TYR A 224 -7.06 -36.16 8.26
C TYR A 224 -6.74 -36.97 9.53
N SER A 225 -7.78 -37.53 10.16
CA SER A 225 -7.69 -38.38 11.36
C SER A 225 -7.76 -39.86 10.97
N GLY A 226 -6.95 -40.24 9.98
CA GLY A 226 -6.84 -41.62 9.51
C GLY A 226 -5.44 -42.18 9.76
N PRO A 227 -5.25 -43.49 9.54
CA PRO A 227 -3.94 -44.14 9.48
C PRO A 227 -2.92 -43.33 8.67
N GLN A 228 -1.79 -42.99 9.28
CA GLN A 228 -0.72 -42.24 8.63
C GLN A 228 0.61 -43.00 8.72
N ILE A 229 1.31 -43.12 7.59
CA ILE A 229 2.67 -43.67 7.53
C ILE A 229 3.64 -42.51 7.35
N ARG A 230 4.64 -42.39 8.22
CA ARG A 230 5.71 -41.37 8.12
C ARG A 230 7.03 -42.04 7.84
N TYR A 231 7.66 -41.66 6.72
CA TYR A 231 9.02 -42.07 6.40
C TYR A 231 10.01 -41.03 6.90
N PHE A 232 11.06 -41.46 7.58
CA PHE A 232 12.18 -40.60 7.91
C PHE A 232 13.51 -41.37 7.85
N SER A 233 14.58 -40.68 7.47
CA SER A 233 15.93 -41.23 7.46
C SER A 233 16.74 -40.56 8.56
N LYS A 234 17.35 -41.36 9.44
CA LYS A 234 18.23 -40.87 10.51
C LYS A 234 19.47 -41.76 10.55
N ASN A 235 20.64 -41.13 10.55
CA ASN A 235 21.95 -41.80 10.64
C ASN A 235 22.15 -42.88 9.56
N GLY A 236 21.73 -42.61 8.31
CA GLY A 236 21.89 -43.55 7.20
C GLY A 236 20.95 -44.75 7.22
N CYS A 237 20.03 -44.83 8.19
CA CYS A 237 18.99 -45.85 8.27
C CYS A 237 17.62 -45.26 7.91
N SER A 238 16.82 -46.03 7.17
CA SER A 238 15.46 -45.68 6.74
C SER A 238 14.43 -46.26 7.69
N TYR A 239 13.50 -45.42 8.19
CA TYR A 239 12.47 -45.79 9.14
C TYR A 239 11.07 -45.47 8.59
N LEU A 240 10.10 -46.31 8.94
CA LEU A 240 8.68 -46.14 8.67
C LEU A 240 7.91 -46.19 10.00
N GLU A 241 7.25 -45.10 10.36
CA GLU A 241 6.38 -44.99 11.53
C GLU A 241 4.91 -45.12 11.10
N PHE A 242 4.19 -46.06 11.69
CA PHE A 242 2.76 -46.26 11.46
C PHE A 242 1.97 -45.65 12.62
N LYS A 243 1.30 -44.51 12.38
CA LYS A 243 0.39 -43.87 13.35
C LYS A 243 -1.04 -44.29 13.06
N GLY A 244 -1.72 -44.85 14.05
CA GLY A 244 -3.13 -45.27 13.93
C GLY A 244 -3.34 -46.67 13.31
N LEU A 245 -2.28 -47.45 13.10
CA LEU A 245 -2.37 -48.87 12.72
C LEU A 245 -1.57 -49.70 13.72
N SER A 246 -2.15 -50.80 14.21
CA SER A 246 -1.38 -51.83 14.89
C SER A 246 -0.52 -52.55 13.86
N PHE A 247 0.80 -52.44 14.00
CA PHE A 247 1.75 -53.12 13.13
C PHE A 247 1.59 -54.64 13.26
N GLN A 248 1.03 -55.30 12.24
CA GLN A 248 1.09 -56.75 12.14
C GLN A 248 2.46 -57.09 11.56
N SER A 249 3.38 -57.52 12.42
CA SER A 249 4.77 -57.84 12.08
C SER A 249 4.94 -59.04 11.14
N GLN A 250 3.85 -59.65 10.67
CA GLN A 250 3.85 -60.79 9.77
C GLN A 250 3.61 -60.32 8.34
N LEU A 251 4.68 -59.96 7.65
CA LEU A 251 4.66 -59.83 6.19
C LEU A 251 4.55 -61.25 5.62
N SER A 252 3.35 -61.64 5.19
CA SER A 252 3.13 -62.91 4.49
C SER A 252 3.81 -62.83 3.12
N THR A 253 5.00 -63.42 2.99
CA THR A 253 5.74 -63.51 1.71
C THR A 253 5.26 -64.65 0.83
N THR A 254 4.28 -65.43 1.29
CA THR A 254 3.61 -66.45 0.49
C THR A 254 2.60 -65.78 -0.42
N SER A 255 2.85 -65.83 -1.74
CA SER A 255 1.88 -65.35 -2.72
C SER A 255 0.59 -66.15 -2.58
N VAL A 256 -0.47 -65.50 -2.10
CA VAL A 256 -1.80 -66.10 -2.13
C VAL A 256 -2.19 -66.18 -3.61
N PRO A 257 -2.51 -67.36 -4.16
CA PRO A 257 -2.93 -67.47 -5.54
C PRO A 257 -4.23 -66.68 -5.72
N CYS A 258 -4.15 -65.57 -6.47
CA CYS A 258 -5.32 -64.81 -6.89
C CYS A 258 -6.25 -65.73 -7.68
N LYS A 259 -7.31 -66.21 -7.05
CA LYS A 259 -8.44 -66.81 -7.76
C LYS A 259 -9.21 -65.68 -8.43
N PHE A 260 -8.83 -65.36 -9.67
CA PHE A 260 -9.68 -64.60 -10.59
C PHE A 260 -10.94 -65.45 -10.86
N MET A 261 -11.96 -65.30 -10.03
CA MET A 261 -13.31 -65.70 -10.40
C MET A 261 -13.86 -64.62 -11.31
N PHE A 262 -13.68 -64.81 -12.62
CA PHE A 262 -14.52 -64.17 -13.62
C PHE A 262 -15.94 -64.69 -13.43
N LYS A 263 -16.76 -63.91 -12.72
CA LYS A 263 -18.20 -64.11 -12.74
C LYS A 263 -18.72 -63.45 -14.01
N CYS A 264 -18.88 -64.27 -15.05
CA CYS A 264 -19.68 -63.92 -16.21
C CYS A 264 -21.13 -64.25 -15.85
N CYS A 265 -21.94 -63.22 -15.59
CA CYS A 265 -23.39 -63.14 -15.78
C CYS A 265 -23.87 -61.76 -15.32
#